data_AF-A0A7S4KPK0-F1
#
_entry.id   AF-A0A7S4KPK0-F1
#
_cell.length_a   1.000
_cell.length_b   1.000
_cell.length_c   1.000
_cell.angle_alpha   90.00
_cell.angle_beta   90.00
_cell.angle_gamma   90.00
#
_symmetry.space_group_name_H-M   'P 1'
#
loop_
_entity.id
_entity.type
_entity.pdbx_description
1 polymer ?
#
loop_
_entity_poly.entity_id
_entity_poly.type
_entity_poly.pdbx_seq_one_letter_code
_entity_poly.pdbx_strand_id
1 'polypeptide(L)'
;PGLKEFQRMELEKNTVSNGLVERPIGSERLKPEDYPSLLFSFSASKRRLLHVKVAGSSWSEGIPIHDGGASGMVEIRNEGRGGNEGPSSDFLFQLSLTTQTKKGTHFKTEILTFRPRFVIVNKLDQTVHYRQMDTEGIYIVRPDHKTNFHWPNANCPNELCIRIVAEVEGTETTSMPYEWSGAFDISTLGESHIRLRSKEPEWPSCIVRIEVRNIGETLHVIFQAESSSIPPYRISNMTSLALLVNQAVQGYDQHVDLVPPNSSIPFAWD
;
A
#
# COMPACT_ATOMS: atom_id res chain seq x y z
N PRO A 1 -3.10 -33.58 -10.43
CA PRO A 1 -4.56 -33.47 -10.20
C PRO A 1 -4.96 -32.11 -9.62
N GLY A 2 -4.43 -31.73 -8.44
CA GLY A 2 -4.82 -30.48 -7.75
C GLY A 2 -4.44 -29.16 -8.45
N LEU A 3 -3.33 -29.10 -9.19
CA LEU A 3 -2.92 -27.85 -9.89
C LEU A 3 -3.91 -27.46 -11.01
N LYS A 4 -4.47 -28.45 -11.72
CA LYS A 4 -5.47 -28.21 -12.78
C LYS A 4 -6.83 -27.80 -12.23
N GLU A 5 -7.15 -28.26 -11.03
CA GLU A 5 -8.40 -27.97 -10.33
C GLU A 5 -8.36 -26.56 -9.70
N PHE A 6 -7.22 -26.18 -9.13
CA PHE A 6 -6.94 -24.82 -8.66
C PHE A 6 -7.00 -23.79 -9.80
N GLN A 7 -6.34 -24.06 -10.93
CA GLN A 7 -6.37 -23.20 -12.11
C GLN A 7 -7.78 -23.04 -12.70
N ARG A 8 -8.63 -24.07 -12.62
CA ARG A 8 -10.02 -24.01 -13.08
C ARG A 8 -10.87 -23.10 -12.19
N MET A 9 -10.71 -23.15 -10.88
CA MET A 9 -11.46 -22.31 -9.93
C MET A 9 -11.12 -20.82 -9.99
N GLU A 10 -9.90 -20.49 -10.45
CA GLU A 10 -9.40 -19.11 -10.52
C GLU A 10 -9.79 -18.41 -11.83
N LEU A 11 -10.00 -19.16 -12.92
CA LEU A 11 -10.51 -18.64 -14.20
C LEU A 11 -12.00 -18.25 -14.17
N GLU A 12 -12.80 -18.84 -13.28
CA GLU A 12 -14.26 -18.60 -13.22
C GLU A 12 -14.65 -17.30 -12.49
N LYS A 13 -13.70 -16.58 -11.89
CA LYS A 13 -13.95 -15.40 -11.04
C LYS A 13 -13.33 -14.14 -11.62
N ASN A 14 -13.70 -13.78 -12.84
CA ASN A 14 -13.43 -12.44 -13.38
C ASN A 14 -14.30 -11.42 -12.64
N THR A 15 -13.75 -10.82 -11.58
CA THR A 15 -14.28 -9.58 -11.01
C THR A 15 -13.10 -8.77 -10.50
N VAL A 16 -13.06 -7.51 -10.93
CA VAL A 16 -12.02 -6.52 -10.63
C VAL A 16 -11.75 -6.49 -9.13
N SER A 17 -10.53 -6.86 -8.72
CA SER A 17 -10.15 -6.92 -7.31
C SER A 17 -9.42 -5.65 -6.90
N ASN A 18 -10.11 -4.82 -6.12
CA ASN A 18 -9.46 -3.96 -5.14
C ASN A 18 -9.05 -4.85 -3.97
N GLY A 19 -7.73 -4.98 -3.74
CA GLY A 19 -7.15 -5.57 -2.53
C GLY A 19 -7.36 -7.09 -2.36
N LEU A 20 -6.38 -7.89 -2.79
CA LEU A 20 -6.14 -9.26 -2.32
C LEU A 20 -7.42 -10.11 -2.10
N VAL A 21 -8.08 -10.50 -3.20
CA VAL A 21 -9.18 -11.48 -3.26
C VAL A 21 -10.20 -11.30 -2.12
N GLU A 22 -10.99 -10.23 -2.15
CA GLU A 22 -12.29 -10.26 -1.48
C GLU A 22 -13.16 -11.31 -2.18
N ARG A 23 -13.53 -12.38 -1.45
CA ARG A 23 -14.46 -13.40 -1.92
C ARG A 23 -15.90 -12.87 -1.83
N PRO A 24 -16.83 -13.35 -2.67
CA PRO A 24 -18.25 -13.03 -2.55
C PRO A 24 -18.76 -13.35 -1.14
N ILE A 25 -19.61 -12.47 -0.61
CA ILE A 25 -20.30 -12.64 0.66
C ILE A 25 -21.06 -13.99 0.63
N GLY A 26 -20.68 -14.92 1.52
CA GLY A 26 -21.34 -16.23 1.66
C GLY A 26 -20.45 -17.47 1.48
N SER A 27 -19.18 -17.34 1.09
CA SER A 27 -18.29 -18.51 1.06
C SER A 27 -17.69 -18.80 2.44
N GLU A 28 -18.03 -19.93 3.06
CA GLU A 28 -17.40 -20.38 4.30
C GLU A 28 -15.88 -20.50 4.14
N ARG A 29 -15.14 -20.10 5.18
CA ARG A 29 -13.68 -20.25 5.24
C ARG A 29 -13.39 -21.75 5.38
N LEU A 30 -12.88 -22.38 4.32
CA LEU A 30 -12.35 -23.74 4.41
C LEU A 30 -11.36 -23.80 5.57
N LYS A 31 -11.55 -24.78 6.46
CA LYS A 31 -10.66 -24.99 7.59
C LYS A 31 -9.29 -25.40 7.03
N PRO A 32 -8.18 -25.09 7.74
CA PRO A 32 -6.85 -25.53 7.31
C PRO A 32 -6.75 -27.04 7.03
N GLU A 33 -7.63 -27.81 7.67
CA GLU A 33 -7.81 -29.26 7.59
C GLU A 33 -8.35 -29.73 6.23
N ASP A 34 -9.05 -28.85 5.51
CA ASP A 34 -9.70 -29.14 4.23
C ASP A 34 -8.72 -29.01 3.04
N TYR A 35 -7.51 -28.49 3.28
CA TYR A 35 -6.46 -28.45 2.26
C TYR A 35 -5.66 -29.75 2.30
N PRO A 36 -5.59 -30.50 1.19
CA PRO A 36 -4.79 -31.71 1.14
C PRO A 36 -3.32 -31.36 1.38
N SER A 37 -2.68 -32.08 2.32
CA SER A 37 -1.24 -31.97 2.53
C SER A 37 -0.52 -32.42 1.25
N LEU A 38 0.08 -31.47 0.55
CA LEU A 38 0.89 -31.76 -0.63
C LEU A 38 2.29 -32.18 -0.18
N LEU A 39 2.56 -33.49 -0.19
CA LEU A 39 3.91 -34.00 0.03
C LEU A 39 4.70 -33.91 -1.28
N PHE A 40 5.77 -33.13 -1.30
CA PHE A 40 6.75 -33.12 -2.39
C PHE A 40 8.09 -33.68 -1.89
N SER A 41 8.68 -34.58 -2.68
CA SER A 41 10.03 -35.10 -2.44
C SER A 41 11.02 -34.37 -3.34
N PHE A 42 12.06 -33.79 -2.74
CA PHE A 42 13.18 -33.22 -3.49
C PHE A 42 14.27 -34.27 -3.69
N SER A 43 14.75 -34.40 -4.93
CA SER A 43 16.01 -35.08 -5.23
C SER A 43 17.16 -34.32 -4.56
N ALA A 44 18.01 -35.01 -3.80
CA ALA A 44 19.14 -34.45 -3.06
C ALA A 44 20.14 -33.65 -3.93
N SER A 45 20.07 -33.80 -5.25
CA SER A 45 20.92 -33.11 -6.23
C SER A 45 20.45 -31.71 -6.67
N LYS A 46 19.23 -31.28 -6.30
CA LYS A 46 18.68 -29.96 -6.68
C LYS A 46 18.59 -29.02 -5.48
N ARG A 47 18.90 -27.73 -5.71
CA ARG A 47 18.76 -26.66 -4.69
C ARG A 47 17.33 -26.66 -4.13
N ARG A 48 17.18 -26.57 -2.80
CA ARG A 48 15.88 -26.49 -2.10
C ARG A 48 15.27 -25.09 -2.26
N LEU A 49 14.76 -24.80 -3.46
CA LEU A 49 14.13 -23.53 -3.78
C LEU A 49 12.61 -23.68 -3.78
N LEU A 50 11.95 -22.79 -3.06
CA LEU A 50 10.50 -22.62 -3.11
C LEU A 50 10.17 -21.49 -4.08
N HIS A 51 9.26 -21.76 -5.00
CA HIS A 51 8.67 -20.74 -5.86
C HIS A 51 7.21 -20.57 -5.48
N VAL A 52 6.75 -19.33 -5.42
CA VAL A 52 5.38 -18.98 -5.08
C VAL A 52 4.74 -18.25 -6.24
N LYS A 53 3.46 -18.50 -6.48
CA LYS A 53 2.67 -17.81 -7.48
C LYS A 53 1.34 -17.42 -6.87
N VAL A 54 0.87 -16.22 -7.17
CA VAL A 54 -0.39 -15.65 -6.65
C VAL A 54 -1.25 -15.22 -7.83
N ALA A 55 -2.49 -15.70 -7.91
CA ALA A 55 -3.40 -15.38 -9.00
C ALA A 55 -2.75 -15.57 -10.40
N GLY A 56 -2.95 -14.62 -11.31
CA GLY A 56 -2.43 -14.64 -12.67
C GLY A 56 -0.91 -14.42 -12.84
N SER A 57 -0.17 -14.11 -11.77
CA SER A 57 1.26 -13.69 -11.82
C SER A 57 2.23 -14.70 -12.47
N SER A 58 3.45 -14.25 -12.75
CA SER A 58 4.57 -15.17 -12.97
C SER A 58 4.98 -15.86 -11.66
N TRP A 59 5.79 -16.91 -11.76
CA TRP A 59 6.38 -17.52 -10.57
C TRP A 59 7.40 -16.57 -9.94
N SER A 60 7.45 -16.52 -8.61
CA SER A 60 8.52 -15.82 -7.90
C SER A 60 9.89 -16.38 -8.25
N GLU A 61 10.91 -15.57 -7.98
CA GLU A 61 12.26 -16.08 -7.84
C GLU A 61 12.35 -17.21 -6.79
N GLY A 62 13.38 -18.04 -6.92
CA GLY A 62 13.57 -19.19 -6.04
C GLY A 62 13.96 -18.76 -4.63
N ILE A 63 13.05 -18.94 -3.67
CA ILE A 63 13.25 -18.67 -2.25
C ILE A 63 14.04 -19.85 -1.66
N PRO A 64 15.29 -19.65 -1.21
CA PRO A 64 16.03 -20.73 -0.60
C PRO A 64 15.45 -21.05 0.79
N ILE A 65 15.12 -22.33 1.01
CA ILE A 65 14.71 -22.80 2.34
C ILE A 65 15.98 -23.30 3.04
N HIS A 66 16.51 -22.49 3.96
CA HIS A 66 17.65 -22.83 4.80
C HIS A 66 17.20 -23.33 6.17
N ASP A 67 17.97 -24.28 6.73
CA ASP A 67 17.82 -24.68 8.13
C ASP A 67 18.33 -23.51 9.00
N GLY A 68 17.46 -22.85 9.76
CA GLY A 68 17.85 -21.76 10.68
C GLY A 68 17.11 -20.43 10.56
N GLY A 69 16.08 -20.32 9.70
CA GLY A 69 15.22 -19.15 9.69
C GLY A 69 15.58 -18.11 8.61
N ALA A 70 15.01 -18.21 7.40
CA ALA A 70 14.92 -17.08 6.47
C ALA A 70 13.77 -16.15 6.88
N SER A 71 14.07 -14.86 7.06
CA SER A 71 13.10 -13.77 7.01
C SER A 71 13.47 -12.86 5.84
N GLY A 72 12.47 -12.38 5.10
CA GLY A 72 12.74 -11.54 3.93
C GLY A 72 11.49 -11.15 3.16
N MET A 73 11.71 -10.41 2.07
CA MET A 73 10.66 -10.02 1.15
C MET A 73 10.70 -10.91 -0.10
N VAL A 74 9.53 -11.33 -0.55
CA VAL A 74 9.33 -12.06 -1.79
C VAL A 74 8.56 -11.18 -2.75
N GLU A 75 9.12 -10.94 -3.92
CA GLU A 75 8.46 -10.23 -5.00
C GLU A 75 7.86 -11.21 -6.00
N ILE A 76 6.62 -10.95 -6.40
CA ILE A 76 5.89 -11.73 -7.40
C ILE A 76 5.29 -10.75 -8.39
N ARG A 77 5.87 -10.70 -9.58
CA ARG A 77 5.44 -9.82 -10.67
C ARG A 77 4.39 -10.52 -11.53
N ASN A 78 3.50 -9.76 -12.13
CA ASN A 78 2.80 -10.20 -13.33
C ASN A 78 3.44 -9.53 -14.53
N GLU A 79 3.97 -10.33 -15.44
CA GLU A 79 4.33 -9.84 -16.77
C GLU A 79 3.10 -10.09 -17.63
N GLY A 80 2.42 -9.02 -18.05
CA GLY A 80 1.26 -9.11 -18.92
C GLY A 80 1.57 -10.06 -20.08
N ARG A 81 0.89 -11.21 -20.14
CA ARG A 81 0.95 -12.05 -21.33
C ARG A 81 0.46 -11.19 -22.47
N GLY A 82 1.31 -10.91 -23.46
CA GLY A 82 0.98 -10.19 -24.69
C GLY A 82 -0.01 -10.93 -25.60
N GLY A 83 -1.12 -11.43 -25.04
CA GLY A 83 -2.26 -11.98 -25.75
C GLY A 83 -3.46 -11.07 -25.51
N ASN A 84 -4.16 -10.73 -26.58
CA ASN A 84 -5.19 -9.69 -26.70
C ASN A 84 -6.46 -9.83 -25.83
N GLU A 85 -6.47 -10.56 -24.71
CA GLU A 85 -7.69 -10.79 -23.93
C GLU A 85 -7.44 -10.68 -22.42
N GLY A 86 -7.46 -9.46 -21.90
CA GLY A 86 -7.51 -9.14 -20.47
C GLY A 86 -6.84 -7.81 -20.14
N PRO A 87 -7.25 -7.09 -19.07
CA PRO A 87 -6.54 -5.89 -18.64
C PRO A 87 -5.11 -6.28 -18.28
N SER A 88 -4.17 -5.70 -19.03
CA SER A 88 -2.72 -5.89 -18.95
C SER A 88 -2.11 -5.21 -17.72
N SER A 89 -2.65 -5.44 -16.53
CA SER A 89 -2.06 -4.85 -15.31
C SER A 89 -0.85 -5.68 -14.87
N ASP A 90 0.32 -5.10 -15.07
CA ASP A 90 1.59 -5.61 -14.57
C ASP A 90 1.63 -5.44 -13.05
N PHE A 91 0.82 -6.11 -12.24
CA PHE A 91 0.85 -5.90 -10.78
C PHE A 91 2.13 -6.46 -10.14
N LEU A 92 2.54 -5.88 -9.01
CA LEU A 92 3.65 -6.33 -8.17
C LEU A 92 3.15 -6.66 -6.76
N PHE A 93 3.16 -7.95 -6.43
CA PHE A 93 2.96 -8.40 -5.05
C PHE A 93 4.30 -8.43 -4.33
N GLN A 94 4.34 -7.78 -3.18
CA GLN A 94 5.41 -7.93 -2.21
C GLN A 94 4.84 -8.61 -0.98
N LEU A 95 5.46 -9.72 -0.58
CA LEU A 95 5.10 -10.51 0.58
C LEU A 95 6.26 -10.56 1.56
N SER A 96 5.99 -10.43 2.84
CA SER A 96 6.96 -10.75 3.88
C SER A 96 6.90 -12.24 4.19
N LEU A 97 8.06 -12.88 4.25
CA LEU A 97 8.23 -14.30 4.57
C LEU A 97 8.96 -14.41 5.90
N THR A 98 8.38 -15.17 6.82
CA THR A 98 9.09 -15.67 8.00
C THR A 98 9.16 -17.18 8.00
N THR A 99 10.23 -17.72 8.55
CA THR A 99 10.33 -19.16 8.79
C THR A 99 10.57 -19.45 10.27
N GLN A 100 9.94 -20.51 10.75
CA GLN A 100 10.03 -20.92 12.15
C GLN A 100 10.01 -22.45 12.26
N THR A 101 11.01 -23.01 12.94
CA THR A 101 11.01 -24.43 13.30
C THR A 101 9.89 -24.72 14.29
N LYS A 102 9.02 -25.68 13.98
CA LYS A 102 7.94 -26.11 14.87
C LYS A 102 8.51 -26.70 16.14
N LYS A 103 8.06 -26.25 17.32
CA LYS A 103 8.47 -26.84 18.60
C LYS A 103 7.76 -28.18 18.85
N GLY A 104 8.38 -29.08 19.62
CA GLY A 104 7.78 -30.35 20.07
C GLY A 104 8.04 -31.52 19.12
N THR A 105 7.07 -32.44 19.00
CA THR A 105 7.21 -33.73 18.29
C THR A 105 7.54 -33.62 16.80
N HIS A 106 7.41 -32.42 16.22
CA HIS A 106 7.65 -32.13 14.81
C HIS A 106 8.81 -31.13 14.63
N PHE A 107 9.85 -31.23 15.46
CA PHE A 107 11.01 -30.32 15.46
C PHE A 107 11.84 -30.30 14.17
N LYS A 108 11.54 -31.18 13.21
CA LYS A 108 12.12 -31.18 11.85
C LYS A 108 11.27 -30.41 10.84
N THR A 109 10.11 -29.90 11.23
CA THR A 109 9.21 -29.14 10.35
C THR A 109 9.50 -27.65 10.44
N GLU A 110 9.87 -27.05 9.31
CA GLU A 110 9.93 -25.60 9.13
C GLU A 110 8.56 -25.07 8.69
N ILE A 111 8.06 -24.06 9.40
CA ILE A 111 6.81 -23.36 9.08
C ILE A 111 7.17 -22.08 8.35
N LEU A 112 6.78 -21.99 7.08
CA LEU A 112 6.91 -20.79 6.28
C LEU A 112 5.60 -20.00 6.37
N THR A 113 5.67 -18.73 6.79
CA THR A 113 4.51 -17.84 6.87
C THR A 113 4.69 -16.65 5.94
N PHE A 114 3.79 -16.52 4.97
CA PHE A 114 3.70 -15.38 4.07
C PHE A 114 2.68 -14.37 4.58
N ARG A 115 3.01 -13.08 4.53
CA ARG A 115 2.15 -11.96 4.91
C ARG A 115 2.18 -10.88 3.84
N PRO A 116 1.12 -10.08 3.64
CA PRO A 116 1.21 -8.87 2.84
C PRO A 116 2.34 -7.98 3.33
N ARG A 117 3.11 -7.37 2.42
CA ARG A 117 4.19 -6.47 2.80
C ARG A 117 3.65 -5.18 3.42
N PHE A 118 2.56 -4.63 2.87
CA PHE A 118 1.98 -3.36 3.31
C PHE A 118 0.54 -3.50 3.79
N VAL A 119 0.22 -2.76 4.85
CA VAL A 119 -1.14 -2.52 5.32
C VAL A 119 -1.32 -1.01 5.42
N ILE A 120 -2.29 -0.49 4.68
CA ILE A 120 -2.71 0.91 4.77
C ILE A 120 -3.69 1.02 5.93
N VAL A 121 -3.46 1.97 6.83
CA VAL A 121 -4.30 2.21 8.01
C VAL A 121 -4.73 3.67 8.00
N ASN A 122 -6.04 3.91 8.00
CA ASN A 122 -6.58 5.24 8.14
C ASN A 122 -6.94 5.53 9.59
N LYS A 123 -6.31 6.55 10.18
CA LYS A 123 -6.61 7.10 11.51
C LYS A 123 -7.12 8.53 11.46
N LEU A 124 -7.46 9.02 10.26
CA LEU A 124 -8.22 10.23 10.05
C LEU A 124 -9.71 9.94 10.28
N ASP A 125 -10.46 10.99 10.53
CA ASP A 125 -11.93 11.01 10.63
C ASP A 125 -12.61 11.04 9.25
N GLN A 126 -11.87 11.30 8.18
CA GLN A 126 -12.38 11.26 6.81
C GLN A 126 -11.84 10.06 6.00
N THR A 127 -12.55 9.75 4.92
CA THR A 127 -12.14 8.72 3.96
C THR A 127 -10.89 9.18 3.19
N VAL A 128 -9.89 8.30 3.09
CA VAL A 128 -8.68 8.53 2.29
C VAL A 128 -8.77 7.78 0.97
N HIS A 129 -8.56 8.52 -0.12
CA HIS A 129 -8.28 7.94 -1.42
C HIS A 129 -6.77 7.88 -1.59
N TYR A 130 -6.26 6.76 -2.10
CA TYR A 130 -4.84 6.57 -2.38
C TYR A 130 -4.63 5.86 -3.71
N ARG A 131 -3.48 6.12 -4.35
CA ARG A 131 -3.09 5.50 -5.62
C ARG A 131 -1.58 5.38 -5.71
N GLN A 132 -1.09 4.48 -6.57
CA GLN A 132 0.32 4.46 -6.96
C GLN A 132 0.59 5.65 -7.90
N MET A 133 1.74 6.29 -7.75
CA MET A 133 2.20 7.34 -8.66
C MET A 133 2.18 6.84 -10.12
N ASP A 134 1.79 7.73 -11.04
CA ASP A 134 1.63 7.42 -12.47
C ASP A 134 0.62 6.32 -12.81
N THR A 135 -0.37 6.11 -11.94
CA THR A 135 -1.51 5.20 -12.20
C THR A 135 -2.86 5.88 -12.00
N GLU A 136 -3.89 5.33 -12.65
CA GLU A 136 -5.28 5.80 -12.52
C GLU A 136 -6.07 5.03 -11.46
N GLY A 137 -5.56 3.90 -10.96
CA GLY A 137 -6.23 3.04 -9.99
C GLY A 137 -6.38 3.72 -8.64
N ILE A 138 -7.61 4.07 -8.27
CA ILE A 138 -7.93 4.70 -6.98
C ILE A 138 -8.44 3.64 -6.01
N TYR A 139 -7.81 3.59 -4.84
CA TYR A 139 -8.19 2.77 -3.72
C TYR A 139 -8.72 3.63 -2.57
N ILE A 140 -9.54 3.03 -1.71
CA ILE A 140 -10.25 3.72 -0.65
C ILE A 140 -9.98 3.04 0.69
N VAL A 141 -9.74 3.83 1.72
CA VAL A 141 -9.73 3.36 3.11
C VAL A 141 -10.57 4.31 3.97
N ARG A 142 -11.65 3.78 4.54
CA ARG A 142 -12.58 4.54 5.41
C ARG A 142 -11.96 4.87 6.76
N PRO A 143 -12.50 5.85 7.52
CA PRO A 143 -12.06 6.15 8.87
C PRO A 143 -11.95 4.90 9.75
N ASP A 144 -10.86 4.81 10.51
CA ASP A 144 -10.53 3.68 11.39
C ASP A 144 -10.42 2.28 10.74
N HIS A 145 -10.45 2.20 9.41
CA HIS A 145 -10.25 0.96 8.68
C HIS A 145 -8.79 0.75 8.28
N LYS A 146 -8.48 -0.50 7.95
CA LYS A 146 -7.21 -0.89 7.37
C LYS A 146 -7.42 -1.85 6.20
N THR A 147 -6.54 -1.82 5.23
CA THR A 147 -6.56 -2.72 4.09
C THR A 147 -5.16 -3.13 3.67
N ASN A 148 -5.02 -4.33 3.12
CA ASN A 148 -3.75 -4.81 2.60
C ASN A 148 -3.48 -4.16 1.24
N PHE A 149 -2.22 -3.85 0.95
CA PHE A 149 -1.83 -3.19 -0.29
C PHE A 149 -0.77 -3.96 -1.08
N HIS A 150 -0.88 -3.87 -2.40
CA HIS A 150 0.09 -4.33 -3.38
C HIS A 150 0.17 -3.29 -4.49
N TRP A 151 1.29 -3.23 -5.19
CA TRP A 151 1.48 -2.26 -6.27
C TRP A 151 0.67 -2.68 -7.50
N PRO A 152 -0.27 -1.85 -7.98
CA PRO A 152 -1.06 -2.18 -9.16
C PRO A 152 -0.26 -2.23 -10.45
N ASN A 153 0.90 -1.55 -10.51
CA ASN A 153 1.79 -1.55 -11.64
C ASN A 153 3.27 -1.67 -11.22
N ALA A 154 3.94 -2.72 -11.67
CA ALA A 154 5.31 -3.11 -11.37
C ALA A 154 6.35 -2.29 -12.16
N ASN A 155 5.87 -1.52 -13.14
CA ASN A 155 6.66 -0.65 -14.00
C ASN A 155 6.51 0.84 -13.62
N CYS A 156 5.59 1.17 -12.71
CA CYS A 156 5.45 2.51 -12.13
C CYS A 156 6.28 2.65 -10.84
N PRO A 157 6.60 3.87 -10.41
CA PRO A 157 7.26 4.10 -9.13
C PRO A 157 6.48 3.49 -7.96
N ASN A 158 7.20 2.91 -6.99
CA ASN A 158 6.61 2.36 -5.76
C ASN A 158 6.38 3.46 -4.73
N GLU A 159 5.64 4.49 -5.14
CA GLU A 159 5.29 5.65 -4.32
C GLU A 159 3.78 5.84 -4.32
N LEU A 160 3.23 6.29 -3.19
CA LEU A 160 1.81 6.60 -3.06
C LEU A 160 1.54 8.10 -3.22
N CYS A 161 0.39 8.41 -3.78
CA CYS A 161 -0.27 9.70 -3.63
C CYS A 161 -1.57 9.50 -2.86
N ILE A 162 -1.92 10.45 -2.00
CA ILE A 162 -3.17 10.42 -1.23
C ILE A 162 -3.98 11.69 -1.44
N ARG A 163 -5.27 11.62 -1.15
CA ARG A 163 -6.11 12.78 -0.90
C ARG A 163 -7.21 12.42 0.08
N ILE A 164 -7.72 13.42 0.79
CA ILE A 164 -8.86 13.27 1.68
C ILE A 164 -10.14 13.57 0.90
N VAL A 165 -11.19 12.81 1.21
CA VAL A 165 -12.51 12.98 0.65
C VAL A 165 -13.47 13.37 1.75
N ALA A 166 -14.24 14.43 1.52
CA ALA A 166 -15.19 14.96 2.47
C ALA A 166 -16.59 14.41 2.17
N GLU A 167 -17.17 13.71 3.14
CA GLU A 167 -18.58 13.35 3.12
C GLU A 167 -19.39 14.55 3.62
N VAL A 168 -20.31 15.05 2.80
CA VAL A 168 -21.15 16.19 3.18
C VAL A 168 -22.39 15.67 3.89
N GLU A 169 -22.47 15.89 5.20
CA GLU A 169 -23.58 15.44 6.05
C GLU A 169 -24.94 15.86 5.45
N GLY A 170 -25.88 14.92 5.40
CA GLY A 170 -27.23 15.16 4.88
C GLY A 170 -27.36 15.12 3.35
N THR A 171 -26.29 14.78 2.62
CA THR A 171 -26.34 14.56 1.16
C THR A 171 -25.74 13.21 0.79
N GLU A 172 -26.21 12.60 -0.30
CA GLU A 172 -25.54 11.43 -0.92
C GLU A 172 -24.27 11.83 -1.69
N THR A 173 -23.90 13.12 -1.66
CA THR A 173 -22.81 13.67 -2.47
C THR A 173 -21.51 13.66 -1.69
N THR A 174 -20.48 13.13 -2.33
CA THR A 174 -19.11 13.13 -1.83
C THR A 174 -18.34 14.31 -2.44
N SER A 175 -17.83 15.23 -1.62
CA SER A 175 -16.93 16.30 -2.10
C SER A 175 -15.48 15.83 -2.10
N MET A 176 -14.70 16.29 -3.08
CA MET A 176 -13.26 16.03 -3.19
C MET A 176 -12.50 17.35 -3.08
N PRO A 177 -12.54 18.02 -1.90
CA PRO A 177 -12.00 19.36 -1.76
C PRO A 177 -10.47 19.39 -1.87
N TYR A 178 -9.82 18.27 -1.52
CA TYR A 178 -8.37 18.13 -1.56
C TYR A 178 -7.86 17.59 -2.89
N GLU A 179 -6.80 18.21 -3.39
CA GLU A 179 -6.02 17.72 -4.51
C GLU A 179 -5.21 16.49 -4.11
N TRP A 180 -4.71 15.77 -5.11
CA TRP A 180 -3.72 14.72 -4.87
C TRP A 180 -2.45 15.32 -4.30
N SER A 181 -1.92 14.67 -3.27
CA SER A 181 -0.58 14.94 -2.75
C SER A 181 0.49 14.62 -3.78
N GLY A 182 1.70 15.12 -3.52
CA GLY A 182 2.93 14.57 -4.07
C GLY A 182 3.11 13.08 -3.75
N ALA A 183 4.03 12.46 -4.47
CA ALA A 183 4.36 11.05 -4.30
C ALA A 183 5.28 10.86 -3.09
N PHE A 184 5.06 9.79 -2.31
CA PHE A 184 5.91 9.44 -1.17
C PHE A 184 6.16 7.93 -1.07
N ASP A 185 7.36 7.56 -0.61
CA ASP A 185 7.74 6.18 -0.35
C ASP A 185 7.05 5.63 0.90
N ILE A 186 6.68 4.35 0.84
CA ILE A 186 6.09 3.61 1.96
C ILE A 186 6.96 2.43 2.44
N SER A 187 8.16 2.28 1.87
CA SER A 187 9.09 1.20 2.22
C SER A 187 10.06 1.57 3.34
N THR A 188 10.30 2.87 3.53
CA THR A 188 11.20 3.43 4.55
C THR A 188 10.47 3.59 5.88
N LEU A 189 11.03 3.04 6.95
CA LEU A 189 10.51 3.19 8.31
C LEU A 189 10.68 4.63 8.80
N GLY A 190 9.70 5.11 9.55
CA GLY A 190 9.75 6.42 10.21
C GLY A 190 8.50 7.24 9.99
N GLU A 191 8.61 8.52 10.28
CA GLU A 191 7.53 9.49 10.16
C GLU A 191 7.86 10.50 9.06
N SER A 192 6.86 10.81 8.26
CA SER A 192 6.89 11.88 7.27
C SER A 192 5.58 12.65 7.31
N HIS A 193 5.55 13.82 6.67
CA HIS A 193 4.39 14.70 6.67
C HIS A 193 4.16 15.21 5.25
N ILE A 194 2.91 15.17 4.84
CA ILE A 194 2.50 15.67 3.52
C ILE A 194 1.37 16.67 3.67
N ARG A 195 1.43 17.74 2.87
CA ARG A 195 0.37 18.75 2.84
C ARG A 195 -0.63 18.41 1.74
N LEU A 196 -1.91 18.45 2.08
CA LEU A 196 -3.00 18.34 1.13
C LEU A 196 -3.56 19.73 0.87
N ARG A 197 -3.42 20.17 -0.39
CA ARG A 197 -3.99 21.44 -0.83
C ARG A 197 -5.46 21.30 -1.15
N SER A 198 -6.22 22.35 -0.90
CA SER A 198 -7.63 22.45 -1.27
C SER A 198 -7.87 23.75 -2.01
N LYS A 199 -8.80 23.70 -2.98
CA LYS A 199 -9.27 24.88 -3.73
C LYS A 199 -10.54 25.47 -3.15
N GLU A 200 -11.14 24.80 -2.18
CA GLU A 200 -12.42 25.18 -1.60
C GLU A 200 -12.18 26.00 -0.32
N PRO A 201 -12.71 27.24 -0.21
CA PRO A 201 -12.52 28.09 0.97
C PRO A 201 -12.99 27.45 2.28
N GLU A 202 -14.00 26.59 2.20
CA GLU A 202 -14.58 25.85 3.33
C GLU A 202 -13.66 24.76 3.86
N TRP A 203 -12.69 24.32 3.05
CA TRP A 203 -11.77 23.23 3.34
C TRP A 203 -10.34 23.77 3.29
N PRO A 204 -9.79 24.31 4.39
CA PRO A 204 -8.41 24.79 4.38
C PRO A 204 -7.44 23.62 4.15
N SER A 205 -6.28 23.91 3.53
CA SER A 205 -5.23 22.91 3.34
C SER A 205 -4.81 22.31 4.69
N CYS A 206 -4.55 21.01 4.72
CA CYS A 206 -4.23 20.27 5.94
C CYS A 206 -2.91 19.51 5.82
N ILE A 207 -2.35 19.06 6.95
CA ILE A 207 -1.13 18.25 7.00
C ILE A 207 -1.51 16.87 7.52
N VAL A 208 -1.14 15.85 6.75
CA VAL A 208 -1.29 14.44 7.14
C VAL A 208 0.07 13.91 7.56
N ARG A 209 0.15 13.38 8.78
CA ARG A 209 1.29 12.58 9.23
C ARG A 209 1.18 11.17 8.68
N ILE A 210 2.27 10.68 8.11
CA ILE A 210 2.42 9.33 7.60
C ILE A 210 3.46 8.63 8.48
N GLU A 211 3.02 7.67 9.28
CA GLU A 211 3.90 6.80 10.07
C GLU A 211 4.03 5.45 9.36
N VAL A 212 5.25 5.09 8.95
CA VAL A 212 5.58 3.75 8.44
C VAL A 212 6.32 2.99 9.53
N ARG A 213 5.67 1.95 10.06
CA ARG A 213 6.27 1.09 11.09
C ARG A 213 6.04 -0.38 10.83
N ASN A 214 6.93 -1.21 11.34
CA ASN A 214 6.77 -2.66 11.26
C ASN A 214 5.88 -3.17 12.40
N ILE A 215 4.81 -3.88 12.08
CA ILE A 215 4.02 -4.66 13.05
C ILE A 215 4.16 -6.13 12.69
N GLY A 216 4.97 -6.84 13.47
CA GLY A 216 5.43 -8.18 13.12
C GLY A 216 6.40 -8.12 11.95
N GLU A 217 5.92 -8.51 10.77
CA GLU A 217 6.70 -8.53 9.52
C GLU A 217 6.04 -7.72 8.41
N THR A 218 4.98 -6.99 8.73
CA THR A 218 4.21 -6.18 7.78
C THR A 218 4.44 -4.71 8.09
N LEU A 219 4.72 -3.93 7.04
CA LEU A 219 4.80 -2.48 7.14
C LEU A 219 3.38 -1.90 7.20
N HIS A 220 3.06 -1.27 8.31
CA HIS A 220 1.85 -0.50 8.48
C HIS A 220 2.15 0.94 8.08
N VAL A 221 1.43 1.42 7.07
CA VAL A 221 1.43 2.82 6.61
C VAL A 221 0.21 3.47 7.23
N ILE A 222 0.42 4.36 8.20
CA ILE A 222 -0.63 4.90 9.04
C ILE A 222 -0.80 6.39 8.73
N PHE A 223 -1.99 6.77 8.26
CA PHE A 223 -2.36 8.15 8.00
C PHE A 223 -3.04 8.75 9.23
N GLN A 224 -2.53 9.87 9.73
CA GLN A 224 -3.03 10.55 10.93
C GLN A 224 -3.10 12.06 10.70
N ALA A 225 -4.04 12.73 11.37
CA ALA A 225 -4.08 14.19 11.37
C ALA A 225 -2.86 14.72 12.14
N GLU A 226 -2.17 15.72 11.59
CA GLU A 226 -1.12 16.43 12.31
C GLU A 226 -1.69 17.67 13.02
N SER A 227 -1.18 17.97 14.21
CA SER A 227 -1.65 19.13 14.96
C SER A 227 -1.17 20.42 14.31
N SER A 228 -2.10 21.34 14.05
CA SER A 228 -1.77 22.69 13.57
C SER A 228 -0.92 23.50 14.57
N SER A 229 -0.91 23.11 15.85
CA SER A 229 -0.11 23.77 16.89
C SER A 229 1.38 23.40 16.87
N ILE A 230 1.75 22.27 16.26
CA ILE A 230 3.13 21.78 16.18
C ILE A 230 3.38 21.24 14.77
N PRO A 231 3.37 22.11 13.73
CA PRO A 231 3.63 21.67 12.38
C PRO A 231 5.10 21.19 12.25
N PRO A 232 5.39 20.26 11.32
CA PRO A 232 6.75 19.75 11.11
C PRO A 232 7.73 20.87 10.71
N TYR A 233 7.23 21.87 9.97
CA TYR A 233 7.95 23.09 9.66
C TYR A 233 7.07 24.32 9.87
N ARG A 234 7.70 25.47 10.08
CA ARG A 234 7.04 26.77 10.16
C ARG A 234 7.83 27.79 9.36
N ILE A 235 7.19 28.45 8.42
CA ILE A 235 7.78 29.58 7.69
C ILE A 235 7.48 30.84 8.49
N SER A 236 8.54 31.55 8.91
CA SER A 236 8.41 32.79 9.69
C SER A 236 8.92 33.97 8.88
N ASN A 237 8.03 34.87 8.52
CA ASN A 237 8.37 36.10 7.83
C ASN A 237 8.59 37.21 8.86
N MET A 238 9.86 37.47 9.21
CA MET A 238 10.25 38.56 10.11
C MET A 238 10.56 39.86 9.35
N THR A 239 10.20 39.94 8.07
CA THR A 239 10.43 41.13 7.23
C THR A 239 9.20 42.03 7.21
N SER A 240 9.36 43.26 6.71
CA SER A 240 8.26 44.20 6.47
C SER A 240 7.53 43.97 5.14
N LEU A 241 7.95 42.99 4.34
CA LEU A 241 7.38 42.69 3.03
C LEU A 241 6.65 41.34 3.07
N ALA A 242 5.61 41.18 2.26
CA ALA A 242 4.97 39.88 2.11
C ALA A 242 5.88 38.94 1.30
N LEU A 243 5.95 37.68 1.70
CA LEU A 243 6.67 36.65 0.95
C LEU A 243 5.68 35.79 0.18
N LEU A 244 6.04 35.45 -1.06
CA LEU A 244 5.39 34.40 -1.83
C LEU A 244 6.29 33.18 -1.80
N VAL A 245 5.78 32.07 -1.28
CA VAL A 245 6.53 30.82 -1.14
C VAL A 245 5.92 29.76 -2.04
N ASN A 246 6.75 29.06 -2.79
CA ASN A 246 6.35 27.94 -3.64
C ASN A 246 7.36 26.80 -3.48
N GLN A 247 6.88 25.56 -3.54
CA GLN A 247 7.73 24.38 -3.69
C GLN A 247 8.02 24.20 -5.18
N ALA A 248 9.30 24.25 -5.55
CA ALA A 248 9.70 24.03 -6.93
C ALA A 248 9.45 22.56 -7.33
N VAL A 249 8.31 22.30 -7.95
CA VAL A 249 8.03 21.05 -8.66
C VAL A 249 8.13 21.33 -10.16
N GLN A 250 8.83 20.48 -10.91
CA GLN A 250 8.93 20.61 -12.36
C GLN A 250 7.51 20.71 -12.97
N GLY A 251 7.17 21.85 -13.57
CA GLY A 251 5.90 22.05 -14.27
C GLY A 251 4.74 22.67 -13.48
N TYR A 252 4.92 23.03 -12.19
CA TYR A 252 3.85 23.61 -11.37
C TYR A 252 4.24 24.96 -10.72
N ASP A 253 3.90 26.06 -11.41
CA ASP A 253 3.87 27.43 -10.84
C ASP A 253 2.56 27.72 -10.05
N GLN A 254 1.73 26.70 -9.79
CA GLN A 254 0.31 26.88 -9.44
C GLN A 254 0.02 26.95 -7.93
N HIS A 255 1.03 26.76 -7.08
CA HIS A 255 0.85 26.51 -5.65
C HIS A 255 1.67 27.48 -4.79
N VAL A 256 1.28 28.75 -4.81
CA VAL A 256 1.96 29.83 -4.10
C VAL A 256 1.25 30.15 -2.79
N ASP A 257 1.98 30.14 -1.68
CA ASP A 257 1.51 30.55 -0.37
C ASP A 257 1.97 31.98 -0.06
N LEU A 258 1.03 32.83 0.38
CA LEU A 258 1.32 34.17 0.86
C LEU A 258 1.67 34.12 2.35
N VAL A 259 2.85 34.61 2.72
CA VAL A 259 3.26 34.80 4.11
C VAL A 259 3.33 36.30 4.41
N PRO A 260 2.33 36.88 5.10
CA PRO A 260 2.31 38.30 5.44
C PRO A 260 3.54 38.77 6.23
N PRO A 261 3.87 40.08 6.18
CA PRO A 261 4.91 40.66 7.03
C PRO A 261 4.71 40.34 8.51
N ASN A 262 5.80 40.07 9.24
CA ASN A 262 5.79 39.77 10.68
C ASN A 262 4.82 38.65 11.09
N SER A 263 4.60 37.67 10.22
CA SER A 263 3.68 36.54 10.46
C SER A 263 4.39 35.20 10.32
N SER A 264 3.71 34.11 10.68
CA SER A 264 4.19 32.75 10.44
C SER A 264 3.06 31.84 10.00
N ILE A 265 3.37 30.88 9.14
CA ILE A 265 2.42 29.85 8.67
C ILE A 265 2.98 28.45 8.92
N PRO A 266 2.12 27.44 9.20
CA PRO A 266 2.54 26.04 9.22
C PRO A 266 2.94 25.58 7.81
N PHE A 267 3.89 24.65 7.72
CA PHE A 267 4.38 24.14 6.44
C PHE A 267 4.70 22.65 6.53
N ALA A 268 4.40 21.93 5.45
CA ALA A 268 4.89 20.60 5.12
C ALA A 268 5.08 20.54 3.59
N TRP A 269 5.82 19.53 3.12
CA TRP A 269 6.02 19.32 1.69
C TRP A 269 4.71 18.87 1.03
N ASP A 270 4.46 19.35 -0.18
CA ASP A 270 3.37 18.92 -1.05
C ASP A 270 3.67 17.55 -1.65
#